data_AF-A0A4R8VDL1-F1
#
_entry.id   AF-A0A4R8VDL1-F1
#
_cell.length_a   1.000
_cell.length_b   1.000
_cell.length_c   1.000
_cell.angle_alpha   90.00
_cell.angle_beta   90.00
_cell.angle_gamma   90.00
#
_symmetry.space_group_name_H-M   'P 1'
#
loop_
_entity.id
_entity.type
_entity.pdbx_description
1 polymer ?
#
loop_
_entity_poly.entity_id
_entity_poly.type
_entity_poly.pdbx_seq_one_letter_code
_entity_poly.pdbx_strand_id
1 'polypeptide(L)'
;MIRMMVRPRWVAALLLALGVAAAFALLGHWQLERAIESGVVVERSTEQVKPLAEVAQPDGGVTQIATGQMVSTEGTWVPGDDTLISTRFNGGVEGFWVVSHFQTDAAASIAVARGWAPDKVSAQAVIDALQTEPENTPVTLTGRFLTGEAPELPDPQGDSMELTKVAPSALINLWADFTDESVYSAYIVAAEAPGGLDKIDSPVPEVDQSLNWLNIFYAIEWVVFAGFAVFLWYRLVRDALEREQEEAELELVSASTPSAGA
;
A
#
# COMPACT_ATOMS: atom_id res chain seq x y z
N MET A 1 52.40 -18.95 13.31
CA MET A 1 51.13 -18.21 13.27
C MET A 1 50.79 -17.51 14.59
N ILE A 2 50.50 -18.21 15.70
CA ILE A 2 50.12 -17.59 17.00
C ILE A 2 51.16 -16.56 17.49
N ARG A 3 52.46 -16.86 17.38
CA ARG A 3 53.56 -15.95 17.77
C ARG A 3 53.61 -14.64 16.96
N MET A 4 53.09 -14.65 15.73
CA MET A 4 52.93 -13.45 14.89
C MET A 4 51.72 -12.66 15.35
N MET A 5 50.59 -13.33 15.61
CA MET A 5 49.32 -12.71 16.01
C MET A 5 49.42 -11.90 17.31
N VAL A 6 50.26 -12.33 18.26
CA VAL A 6 50.43 -11.65 19.56
C VAL A 6 51.40 -10.45 19.53
N ARG A 7 52.01 -10.13 18.38
CA ARG A 7 52.88 -8.94 18.29
C ARG A 7 52.01 -7.66 18.37
N PRO A 8 52.49 -6.57 19.01
CA PRO A 8 51.69 -5.38 19.29
C PRO A 8 50.96 -4.79 18.08
N ARG A 9 51.62 -4.75 16.90
CA ARG A 9 50.97 -4.21 15.68
C ARG A 9 49.81 -5.08 15.18
N TRP A 10 49.90 -6.40 15.35
CA TRP A 10 48.85 -7.33 14.91
C TRP A 10 47.67 -7.38 15.87
N VAL A 11 47.94 -7.17 17.16
CA VAL A 11 46.90 -6.95 18.17
C VAL A 11 46.19 -5.62 17.92
N ALA A 12 46.92 -4.53 17.62
CA ALA A 12 46.30 -3.26 17.26
C ALA A 12 45.44 -3.37 15.98
N ALA A 13 45.95 -4.07 14.95
CA ALA A 13 45.19 -4.33 13.74
C ALA A 13 43.95 -5.20 13.98
N LEU A 14 44.01 -6.15 14.92
CA LEU A 14 42.85 -6.96 15.33
C LEU A 14 41.79 -6.09 15.99
N LEU A 15 42.19 -5.24 16.93
CA LEU A 15 41.28 -4.33 17.62
C LEU A 15 40.61 -3.36 16.65
N LEU A 16 41.34 -2.85 15.65
CA LEU A 16 40.77 -2.04 14.58
C LEU A 16 39.75 -2.83 13.74
N ALA A 17 40.10 -4.05 13.32
CA ALA A 17 39.20 -4.90 12.55
C ALA A 17 37.92 -5.25 13.32
N LEU A 18 38.03 -5.53 14.62
CA LEU A 18 36.88 -5.76 15.50
C LEU A 18 36.03 -4.49 15.68
N GLY A 19 36.65 -3.31 15.77
CA GLY A 19 35.93 -2.04 15.82
C GLY A 19 35.13 -1.76 14.54
N VAL A 20 35.71 -2.02 13.37
CA VAL A 20 35.03 -1.90 12.07
C VAL A 20 33.90 -2.93 11.95
N ALA A 21 34.15 -4.18 12.35
CA ALA A 21 33.13 -5.23 12.34
C ALA A 21 31.95 -4.89 13.28
N ALA A 22 32.23 -4.34 14.46
CA ALA A 22 31.20 -3.88 15.39
C ALA A 22 30.36 -2.73 14.80
N ALA A 23 30.99 -1.77 14.10
CA ALA A 23 30.29 -0.70 13.43
C ALA A 23 29.34 -1.22 12.33
N PHE A 24 29.79 -2.16 11.50
CA PHE A 24 28.93 -2.80 10.50
C PHE A 24 27.80 -3.62 11.12
N ALA A 25 28.05 -4.36 12.21
CA ALA A 25 27.00 -5.08 12.92
C ALA A 25 25.92 -4.15 13.49
N LEU A 26 26.31 -3.00 14.05
CA LEU A 26 25.36 -1.99 14.54
C LEU A 26 24.52 -1.39 13.40
N LEU A 27 25.13 -1.10 12.25
CA LEU A 27 24.41 -0.58 11.08
C LEU A 27 23.46 -1.63 10.48
N GLY A 28 23.88 -2.89 10.41
CA GLY A 28 23.03 -4.00 9.97
C GLY A 28 21.85 -4.23 10.91
N HIS A 29 22.06 -4.13 12.22
CA HIS A 29 20.99 -4.22 13.22
C HIS A 29 19.99 -3.07 13.06
N TRP A 30 20.47 -1.84 12.91
CA TRP A 30 19.61 -0.67 12.66
C TRP A 30 18.77 -0.82 11.38
N GLN A 31 19.35 -1.33 10.28
CA GLN A 31 18.61 -1.60 9.05
C GLN A 31 17.54 -2.70 9.24
N LEU A 32 17.84 -3.74 10.02
CA LEU A 32 16.90 -4.81 10.32
C LEU A 32 15.71 -4.29 11.14
N GLU A 33 15.94 -3.46 12.15
CA GLU A 33 14.87 -2.82 12.94
C GLU A 33 13.97 -1.97 12.04
N ARG A 34 14.56 -1.16 11.15
CA ARG A 34 13.81 -0.37 10.15
C ARG A 34 12.99 -1.25 9.19
N ALA A 35 13.54 -2.39 8.77
CA ALA A 35 12.81 -3.35 7.92
C ALA A 35 11.56 -3.89 8.62
N ILE A 36 11.70 -4.28 9.89
CA ILE A 36 10.61 -4.81 10.72
C ILE A 36 9.56 -3.72 10.96
N GLU A 37 9.97 -2.52 11.36
CA GLU A 37 9.06 -1.41 11.64
C GLU A 37 8.29 -0.95 10.41
N SER A 38 8.91 -0.96 9.22
CA SER A 38 8.21 -0.70 7.97
C SER A 38 7.18 -1.78 7.60
N GLY A 39 7.31 -2.99 8.16
CA GLY A 39 6.36 -4.08 7.99
C GLY A 39 5.24 -4.10 9.02
N VAL A 40 5.32 -3.30 10.09
CA VAL A 40 4.21 -3.14 11.04
C VAL A 40 3.20 -2.18 10.41
N VAL A 41 2.38 -2.70 9.52
CA VAL A 41 1.17 -1.99 9.13
C VAL A 41 0.30 -1.92 10.38
N VAL A 42 -0.01 -0.71 10.86
CA VAL A 42 -1.08 -0.53 11.82
C VAL A 42 -2.33 -1.09 11.17
N GLU A 43 -2.77 -2.26 11.63
CA GLU A 43 -3.97 -2.95 11.20
C GLU A 43 -5.16 -2.06 11.59
N ARG A 44 -5.47 -1.08 10.74
CA ARG A 44 -6.65 -0.25 10.89
C ARG A 44 -7.80 -1.08 10.37
N SER A 45 -8.64 -1.55 11.29
CA SER A 45 -9.87 -2.23 10.92
C SER A 45 -10.76 -1.25 10.14
N THR A 46 -10.77 -1.41 8.83
CA THR A 46 -11.70 -0.70 7.94
C THR A 46 -13.14 -1.14 8.17
N GLU A 47 -13.36 -2.26 8.87
CA GLU A 47 -14.68 -2.78 9.22
C GLU A 47 -15.32 -2.08 10.42
N GLN A 48 -14.55 -1.33 11.21
CA GLN A 48 -15.13 -0.50 12.25
C GLN A 48 -15.84 0.71 11.62
N VAL A 49 -17.17 0.76 11.69
CA VAL A 49 -17.97 1.87 11.17
C VAL A 49 -17.59 3.18 11.86
N LYS A 50 -17.32 4.23 11.07
CA LYS A 50 -17.05 5.59 11.55
C LYS A 50 -18.04 6.60 10.98
N PRO A 51 -18.30 7.73 11.64
CA PRO A 51 -19.04 8.84 11.03
C PRO A 51 -18.34 9.31 9.74
N LEU A 52 -19.09 9.53 8.66
CA LEU A 52 -18.53 9.98 7.37
C LEU A 52 -17.67 11.25 7.53
N ALA A 53 -18.12 12.20 8.35
CA ALA A 53 -17.43 13.45 8.63
C ALA A 53 -16.05 13.30 9.32
N GLU A 54 -15.78 12.15 9.95
CA GLU A 54 -14.44 11.84 10.51
C GLU A 54 -13.48 11.27 9.45
N VAL A 55 -14.02 10.78 8.33
CA VAL A 55 -13.26 10.07 7.29
C VAL A 55 -12.95 10.97 6.11
N ALA A 56 -13.90 11.82 5.71
CA ALA A 56 -13.76 12.73 4.58
C ALA A 56 -14.49 14.05 4.83
N GLN A 57 -14.06 15.09 4.12
CA GLN A 57 -14.76 16.37 4.06
C GLN A 57 -15.34 16.58 2.65
N PRO A 58 -16.51 17.22 2.51
CA PRO A 58 -17.01 17.69 1.22
C PRO A 58 -15.98 18.62 0.55
N ASP A 59 -15.95 18.62 -0.78
CA ASP A 59 -15.06 19.42 -1.64
C ASP A 59 -13.55 19.17 -1.40
N GLY A 60 -13.22 18.21 -0.54
CA GLY A 60 -11.88 17.76 -0.24
C GLY A 60 -11.43 16.58 -1.10
N GLY A 61 -10.11 16.35 -1.11
CA GLY A 61 -9.53 15.15 -1.69
C GLY A 61 -9.71 13.93 -0.80
N VAL A 62 -9.77 12.74 -1.42
CA VAL A 62 -9.81 11.47 -0.70
C VAL A 62 -8.40 11.05 -0.31
N THR A 63 -8.16 10.78 0.97
CA THR A 63 -6.88 10.22 1.42
C THR A 63 -6.84 8.71 1.16
N GLN A 64 -5.66 8.14 0.92
CA GLN A 64 -5.52 6.69 0.77
C GLN A 64 -6.04 5.90 1.98
N ILE A 65 -5.97 6.50 3.18
CA ILE A 65 -6.42 5.86 4.43
C ILE A 65 -7.95 5.85 4.54
N ALA A 66 -8.63 6.79 3.88
CA ALA A 66 -10.10 6.87 3.89
C ALA A 66 -10.73 5.82 2.98
N THR A 67 -10.09 5.49 1.87
CA THR A 67 -10.62 4.51 0.91
C THR A 67 -10.73 3.12 1.53
N GLY A 68 -11.91 2.52 1.40
CA GLY A 68 -12.25 1.22 1.92
C GLY A 68 -12.76 1.22 3.37
N GLN A 69 -12.77 2.36 4.07
CA GLN A 69 -13.32 2.48 5.42
C GLN A 69 -14.85 2.34 5.42
N MET A 70 -15.41 1.54 6.34
CA MET A 70 -16.85 1.52 6.60
C MET A 70 -17.26 2.84 7.28
N VAL A 71 -18.29 3.48 6.73
CA VAL A 71 -18.81 4.76 7.20
C VAL A 71 -20.31 4.70 7.47
N SER A 72 -20.77 5.61 8.31
CA SER A 72 -22.19 5.90 8.51
C SER A 72 -22.46 7.39 8.42
N THR A 73 -23.60 7.74 7.84
CA THR A 73 -24.10 9.12 7.74
C THR A 73 -25.63 9.11 7.75
N GLU A 74 -26.23 10.18 8.27
CA GLU A 74 -27.66 10.43 8.13
C GLU A 74 -27.89 11.37 6.94
N GLY A 75 -29.11 11.35 6.41
CA GLY A 75 -29.48 12.15 5.25
C GLY A 75 -30.73 11.64 4.55
N THR A 76 -30.92 12.07 3.31
CA THR A 76 -32.10 11.76 2.50
C THR A 76 -31.70 11.45 1.06
N TRP A 77 -32.43 10.54 0.41
CA TRP A 77 -32.30 10.32 -1.03
C TRP A 77 -32.86 11.51 -1.80
N VAL A 78 -32.22 11.86 -2.92
CA VAL A 78 -32.71 12.87 -3.87
C VAL A 78 -33.42 12.14 -5.02
N PRO A 79 -34.76 12.17 -5.08
CA PRO A 79 -35.52 11.43 -6.09
C PRO A 79 -35.24 11.93 -7.50
N GLY A 80 -35.20 11.01 -8.47
CA GLY A 80 -35.00 11.36 -9.88
C GLY A 80 -33.53 11.43 -10.32
N ASP A 81 -32.60 11.43 -9.37
CA ASP A 81 -31.14 11.44 -9.61
C ASP A 81 -30.50 10.05 -9.59
N ASP A 82 -31.31 9.00 -9.73
CA ASP A 82 -30.84 7.63 -9.84
C ASP A 82 -30.24 7.34 -11.22
N THR A 83 -29.04 6.76 -11.23
CA THR A 83 -28.26 6.51 -12.44
C THR A 83 -27.83 5.05 -12.52
N LEU A 84 -27.84 4.48 -13.72
CA LEU A 84 -27.32 3.13 -13.98
C LEU A 84 -25.85 3.19 -14.39
N ILE A 85 -25.03 2.37 -13.74
CA ILE A 85 -23.63 2.16 -14.10
C ILE A 85 -23.47 0.74 -14.63
N SER A 86 -23.06 0.61 -15.90
CA SER A 86 -22.86 -0.68 -16.58
C SER A 86 -21.45 -1.24 -16.34
N THR A 87 -21.21 -2.44 -16.89
CA THR A 87 -19.93 -3.17 -16.78
C THR A 87 -19.49 -3.37 -15.33
N ARG A 88 -20.48 -3.64 -14.47
CA ARG A 88 -20.28 -3.86 -13.04
C ARG A 88 -20.31 -5.34 -12.74
N PHE A 89 -19.33 -5.84 -12.01
CA PHE A 89 -19.25 -7.27 -11.68
C PHE A 89 -19.68 -7.51 -10.24
N ASN A 90 -20.46 -8.57 -10.04
CA ASN A 90 -20.78 -9.10 -8.72
C ASN A 90 -20.62 -10.62 -8.75
N GLY A 91 -19.74 -11.18 -7.90
CA GLY A 91 -19.45 -12.62 -7.92
C GLY A 91 -18.95 -13.15 -9.27
N GLY A 92 -18.28 -12.31 -10.07
CA GLY A 92 -17.76 -12.65 -11.41
C GLY A 92 -18.80 -12.57 -12.53
N VAL A 93 -20.03 -12.14 -12.26
CA VAL A 93 -21.08 -11.93 -13.25
C VAL A 93 -21.19 -10.44 -13.56
N GLU A 94 -21.14 -10.09 -14.85
CA GLU A 94 -21.36 -8.71 -15.31
C GLU A 94 -22.85 -8.33 -15.18
N GLY A 95 -23.10 -7.08 -14.80
CA GLY A 95 -24.41 -6.49 -14.62
C GLY A 95 -24.30 -4.98 -14.40
N PHE A 96 -25.23 -4.45 -13.61
CA PHE A 96 -25.44 -3.01 -13.43
C PHE A 96 -25.43 -2.65 -11.95
N TRP A 97 -24.85 -1.50 -11.62
CA TRP A 97 -25.11 -0.86 -10.32
C TRP A 97 -26.18 0.21 -10.48
N VAL A 98 -27.10 0.25 -9.53
CA VAL A 98 -27.99 1.40 -9.33
C VAL A 98 -27.28 2.35 -8.37
N VAL A 99 -27.03 3.57 -8.81
CA VAL A 99 -26.38 4.62 -8.02
C VAL A 99 -27.37 5.75 -7.78
N SER A 100 -27.63 6.08 -6.52
CA SER A 100 -28.51 7.18 -6.13
C SER A 100 -27.70 8.39 -5.65
N HIS A 101 -28.27 9.58 -5.78
CA HIS A 101 -27.83 10.78 -5.11
C HIS A 101 -28.37 10.81 -3.67
N PHE A 102 -27.47 10.99 -2.70
CA PHE A 102 -27.81 11.12 -1.29
C PHE A 102 -27.33 12.48 -0.76
N GLN A 103 -28.23 13.23 -0.14
CA GLN A 103 -27.90 14.46 0.58
C GLN A 103 -27.65 14.11 2.04
N THR A 104 -26.45 14.35 2.55
CA THR A 104 -26.13 14.14 3.97
C THR A 104 -26.80 15.21 4.85
N ASP A 105 -26.91 14.94 6.14
CA ASP A 105 -27.34 15.90 7.17
C ASP A 105 -26.50 17.20 7.21
N ALA A 106 -25.23 17.13 6.83
CA ALA A 106 -24.34 18.28 6.62
C ALA A 106 -24.63 19.10 5.34
N ALA A 107 -25.74 18.82 4.64
CA ALA A 107 -26.12 19.42 3.37
C ALA A 107 -25.06 19.27 2.27
N ALA A 108 -24.36 18.12 2.24
CA ALA A 108 -23.42 17.78 1.19
C ALA A 108 -23.89 16.54 0.41
N SER A 109 -23.64 16.54 -0.89
CA SER A 109 -24.06 15.49 -1.81
C SER A 109 -23.02 14.37 -1.90
N ILE A 110 -23.48 13.12 -1.93
CA ILE A 110 -22.62 11.96 -2.16
C ILE A 110 -23.34 10.94 -3.05
N ALA A 111 -22.60 10.35 -3.99
CA ALA A 111 -23.09 9.24 -4.79
C ALA A 111 -23.11 7.96 -3.94
N VAL A 112 -24.16 7.15 -4.05
CA VAL A 112 -24.28 5.89 -3.32
C VAL A 112 -24.65 4.77 -4.27
N ALA A 113 -23.76 3.78 -4.42
CA ALA A 113 -24.09 2.54 -5.10
C ALA A 113 -25.01 1.70 -4.19
N ARG A 114 -26.30 1.68 -4.54
CA ARG A 114 -27.38 1.05 -3.74
C ARG A 114 -27.34 -0.47 -3.80
N GLY A 115 -26.95 -1.04 -4.93
CA GLY A 115 -27.03 -2.47 -5.17
C GLY A 115 -26.70 -2.84 -6.61
N TRP A 116 -26.60 -4.14 -6.86
CA TRP A 116 -26.32 -4.73 -8.16
C TRP A 116 -27.57 -5.40 -8.74
N ALA A 117 -27.70 -5.37 -10.07
CA ALA A 117 -28.71 -6.10 -10.82
C ALA A 117 -28.07 -6.85 -11.99
N PRO A 118 -28.58 -8.05 -12.35
CA PRO A 118 -28.02 -8.87 -13.42
C PRO A 118 -28.24 -8.29 -14.82
N ASP A 119 -29.24 -7.44 -14.99
CA ASP A 119 -29.61 -6.89 -16.29
C ASP A 119 -30.24 -5.49 -16.15
N LYS A 120 -30.23 -4.75 -17.26
CA LYS A 120 -30.70 -3.36 -17.32
C LYS A 120 -32.20 -3.23 -17.00
N VAL A 121 -33.02 -4.21 -17.37
CA VAL A 121 -34.47 -4.16 -17.16
C VAL A 121 -34.78 -4.29 -15.68
N SER A 122 -34.15 -5.24 -15.00
CA SER A 122 -34.25 -5.42 -13.55
C SER A 122 -33.77 -4.17 -12.80
N ALA A 123 -32.64 -3.59 -13.22
CA ALA A 123 -32.09 -2.39 -12.62
C ALA A 123 -33.02 -1.17 -12.79
N GLN A 124 -33.57 -0.98 -13.99
CA GLN A 124 -34.49 0.12 -14.29
C GLN A 124 -35.80 -0.01 -13.51
N ALA A 125 -36.34 -1.23 -13.37
CA ALA A 125 -37.55 -1.46 -12.59
C ALA A 125 -37.37 -1.06 -11.11
N VAL A 126 -36.16 -1.24 -10.55
CA VAL A 126 -35.85 -0.76 -9.21
C VAL A 126 -35.76 0.77 -9.17
N ILE A 127 -35.09 1.42 -10.13
CA ILE A 127 -35.06 2.89 -10.22
C ILE A 127 -36.47 3.47 -10.26
N ASP A 128 -37.34 2.93 -11.11
CA ASP A 128 -38.72 3.38 -11.23
C ASP A 128 -39.49 3.22 -9.91
N ALA A 129 -39.21 2.18 -9.13
CA ALA A 129 -39.79 1.99 -7.80
C ALA A 129 -39.24 2.98 -6.76
N LEU A 130 -37.92 3.21 -6.75
CA LEU A 130 -37.26 4.15 -5.84
C LEU A 130 -37.76 5.58 -6.04
N GLN A 131 -38.06 5.98 -7.29
CA GLN A 131 -38.66 7.28 -7.60
C GLN A 131 -40.03 7.52 -6.95
N THR A 132 -40.72 6.46 -6.53
CA THR A 132 -42.03 6.56 -5.86
C THR A 132 -41.93 6.60 -4.33
N GLU A 133 -40.73 6.45 -3.76
CA GLU A 133 -40.52 6.56 -2.33
C GLU A 133 -40.80 7.99 -1.83
N PRO A 134 -41.33 8.17 -0.59
CA PRO A 134 -41.59 9.49 -0.07
C PRO A 134 -40.31 10.33 0.02
N GLU A 135 -40.34 11.52 -0.58
CA GLU A 135 -39.23 12.45 -0.55
C GLU A 135 -38.89 12.87 0.89
N ASN A 136 -37.62 13.24 1.11
CA ASN A 136 -37.14 13.74 2.40
C ASN A 136 -37.31 12.76 3.57
N THR A 137 -37.43 11.46 3.30
CA THR A 137 -37.44 10.42 4.34
C THR A 137 -36.03 10.29 4.93
N PRO A 138 -35.83 10.56 6.23
CA PRO A 138 -34.52 10.43 6.85
C PRO A 138 -34.06 8.97 6.88
N VAL A 139 -32.83 8.72 6.44
CA VAL A 139 -32.22 7.40 6.39
C VAL A 139 -30.82 7.46 7.00
N THR A 140 -30.52 6.48 7.84
CA THR A 140 -29.14 6.20 8.27
C THR A 140 -28.49 5.30 7.23
N LEU A 141 -27.60 5.87 6.43
CA LEU A 141 -26.79 5.12 5.47
C LEU A 141 -25.58 4.53 6.20
N THR A 142 -25.31 3.25 5.95
CA THR A 142 -24.05 2.60 6.28
C THR A 142 -23.49 1.93 5.03
N GLY A 143 -22.19 2.04 4.80
CA GLY A 143 -21.57 1.45 3.62
C GLY A 143 -20.07 1.65 3.59
N ARG A 144 -19.42 1.11 2.55
CA ARG A 144 -17.98 1.26 2.35
C ARG A 144 -17.70 2.51 1.55
N PHE A 145 -16.87 3.40 2.09
CA PHE A 145 -16.43 4.62 1.42
C PHE A 145 -15.33 4.30 0.41
N LEU A 146 -15.50 4.69 -0.85
CA LEU A 146 -14.54 4.46 -1.93
C LEU A 146 -14.24 5.77 -2.69
N THR A 147 -12.98 5.93 -3.11
CA THR A 147 -12.57 7.02 -4.01
C THR A 147 -13.40 7.01 -5.28
N GLY A 148 -13.83 8.19 -5.73
CA GLY A 148 -14.49 8.37 -7.02
C GLY A 148 -13.62 7.88 -8.18
N GLU A 149 -14.23 7.16 -9.11
CA GLU A 149 -13.55 6.68 -10.29
C GLU A 149 -13.32 7.83 -11.29
N ALA A 150 -12.31 7.72 -12.14
CA ALA A 150 -12.13 8.66 -13.22
C ALA A 150 -13.23 8.47 -14.28
N PRO A 151 -13.83 9.54 -14.81
CA PRO A 151 -14.80 9.41 -15.88
C PRO A 151 -14.12 8.87 -17.14
N GLU A 152 -14.79 7.97 -17.85
CA GLU A 152 -14.36 7.45 -19.13
C GLU A 152 -15.22 8.03 -20.25
N LEU A 153 -14.62 8.17 -21.45
CA LEU A 153 -15.38 8.55 -22.63
C LEU A 153 -16.30 7.37 -23.02
N PRO A 154 -17.56 7.66 -23.43
CA PRO A 154 -18.44 6.62 -23.96
C PRO A 154 -17.83 5.92 -25.17
N ASP A 155 -18.23 4.67 -25.40
CA ASP A 155 -17.90 3.96 -26.64
C ASP A 155 -18.43 4.75 -27.85
N PRO A 156 -17.59 5.12 -28.83
CA PRO A 156 -18.04 5.84 -30.02
C PRO A 156 -19.12 5.10 -30.84
N GLN A 157 -19.24 3.78 -30.68
CA GLN A 157 -20.27 2.96 -31.32
C GLN A 157 -21.44 2.60 -30.37
N GLY A 158 -21.34 2.96 -29.09
CA GLY A 158 -22.33 2.65 -28.05
C GLY A 158 -23.30 3.81 -27.77
N ASP A 159 -24.02 3.68 -26.65
CA ASP A 159 -24.87 4.75 -26.15
C ASP A 159 -24.00 5.85 -25.54
N SER A 160 -24.14 7.08 -26.04
CA SER A 160 -23.34 8.23 -25.57
C SER A 160 -23.66 8.65 -24.14
N MET A 161 -24.79 8.19 -23.58
CA MET A 161 -25.19 8.47 -22.19
C MET A 161 -24.88 7.30 -21.25
N GLU A 162 -24.28 6.23 -21.76
CA GLU A 162 -23.88 5.10 -20.93
C GLU A 162 -22.70 5.48 -20.01
N LEU A 163 -22.86 5.17 -18.72
CA LEU A 163 -21.82 5.34 -17.73
C LEU A 163 -21.30 3.98 -17.29
N THR A 164 -19.99 3.79 -17.42
CA THR A 164 -19.29 2.59 -16.95
C THR A 164 -18.54 2.83 -15.67
N LYS A 165 -18.53 4.06 -15.13
CA LYS A 165 -17.75 4.50 -13.94
C LYS A 165 -18.60 5.23 -12.92
N VAL A 166 -18.38 4.93 -11.63
CA VAL A 166 -18.96 5.74 -10.53
C VAL A 166 -18.06 6.95 -10.33
N ALA A 167 -18.21 7.94 -11.22
CA ALA A 167 -17.41 9.15 -11.23
C ALA A 167 -18.24 10.32 -10.70
N PRO A 168 -18.08 10.76 -9.44
CA PRO A 168 -18.81 11.92 -8.90
C PRO A 168 -18.69 13.15 -9.81
N SER A 169 -17.52 13.38 -10.40
CA SER A 169 -17.29 14.48 -11.34
C SER A 169 -18.14 14.43 -12.61
N ALA A 170 -18.63 13.25 -13.02
CA ALA A 170 -19.60 13.09 -14.11
C ALA A 170 -21.03 13.21 -13.57
N LEU A 171 -21.34 12.52 -12.46
CA LEU A 171 -22.67 12.45 -11.86
C LEU A 171 -23.24 13.82 -11.46
N ILE A 172 -22.39 14.74 -10.96
CA ILE A 172 -22.83 16.12 -10.63
C ILE A 172 -23.45 16.87 -11.80
N ASN A 173 -23.13 16.50 -13.05
CA ASN A 173 -23.70 17.15 -14.24
C ASN A 173 -25.03 16.50 -14.67
N LEU A 174 -25.41 15.38 -14.06
CA LEU A 174 -26.64 14.64 -14.33
C LEU A 174 -27.70 14.88 -13.26
N TRP A 175 -27.28 15.22 -12.04
CA TRP A 175 -28.18 15.54 -10.94
C TRP A 175 -29.00 16.79 -11.24
N ALA A 176 -30.30 16.69 -10.98
CA ALA A 176 -31.25 17.76 -11.22
C ALA A 176 -31.00 18.93 -10.26
N ASP A 177 -31.02 20.15 -10.81
CA ASP A 177 -30.88 21.41 -10.06
C ASP A 177 -29.60 21.54 -9.19
N PHE A 178 -28.59 20.69 -9.40
CA PHE A 178 -27.33 20.72 -8.66
C PHE A 178 -26.54 22.00 -8.94
N THR A 179 -26.53 22.93 -7.99
CA THR A 179 -25.92 24.25 -8.15
C THR A 179 -25.31 24.75 -6.84
N ASP A 180 -23.99 25.05 -6.86
CA ASP A 180 -23.23 25.58 -5.72
C ASP A 180 -23.36 24.75 -4.41
N GLU A 181 -23.62 23.45 -4.52
CA GLU A 181 -23.69 22.52 -3.40
C GLU A 181 -22.35 21.81 -3.17
N SER A 182 -22.00 21.58 -1.90
CA SER A 182 -20.81 20.83 -1.53
C SER A 182 -20.97 19.35 -1.87
N VAL A 183 -19.93 18.73 -2.44
CA VAL A 183 -19.98 17.33 -2.89
C VAL A 183 -18.77 16.54 -2.42
N TYR A 184 -18.98 15.30 -2.03
CA TYR A 184 -17.88 14.38 -1.80
C TYR A 184 -17.33 13.88 -3.15
N SER A 185 -16.02 13.98 -3.35
CA SER A 185 -15.32 13.43 -4.53
C SER A 185 -15.21 11.88 -4.53
N ALA A 186 -16.03 11.23 -3.69
CA ALA A 186 -16.06 9.82 -3.39
C ALA A 186 -17.49 9.29 -3.51
N TYR A 187 -17.65 7.98 -3.39
CA TYR A 187 -18.96 7.34 -3.30
C TYR A 187 -19.01 6.32 -2.18
N ILE A 188 -20.22 5.96 -1.76
CA ILE A 188 -20.45 4.89 -0.78
C ILE A 188 -21.04 3.67 -1.49
N VAL A 189 -20.51 2.48 -1.23
CA VAL A 189 -21.18 1.22 -1.55
C VAL A 189 -22.05 0.85 -0.37
N ALA A 190 -23.37 0.85 -0.54
CA ALA A 190 -24.30 0.58 0.54
C ALA A 190 -24.09 -0.83 1.12
N ALA A 191 -24.11 -0.93 2.45
CA ALA A 191 -23.95 -2.22 3.14
C ALA A 191 -25.17 -3.13 2.94
N GLU A 192 -26.35 -2.53 2.71
CA GLU A 192 -27.61 -3.20 2.45
C GLU A 192 -28.17 -2.75 1.11
N ALA A 193 -28.72 -3.69 0.34
CA ALA A 193 -29.37 -3.40 -0.92
C ALA A 193 -30.89 -3.27 -0.73
N PRO A 194 -31.55 -2.32 -1.42
CA PRO A 194 -33.00 -2.27 -1.44
C PRO A 194 -33.58 -3.50 -2.15
N GLY A 195 -34.87 -3.77 -1.91
CA GLY A 195 -35.56 -4.89 -2.54
C GLY A 195 -35.46 -4.86 -4.07
N GLY A 196 -35.13 -6.00 -4.66
CA GLY A 196 -34.94 -6.12 -6.12
C GLY A 196 -33.49 -5.95 -6.58
N LEU A 197 -32.58 -5.53 -5.71
CA LEU A 197 -31.13 -5.53 -5.97
C LEU A 197 -30.41 -6.53 -5.07
N ASP A 198 -29.32 -7.09 -5.58
CA ASP A 198 -28.38 -7.84 -4.77
C ASP A 198 -27.39 -6.90 -4.10
N LYS A 199 -26.88 -7.34 -2.94
CA LYS A 199 -25.78 -6.65 -2.27
C LYS A 199 -24.54 -6.66 -3.17
N ILE A 200 -23.91 -5.48 -3.29
CA ILE A 200 -22.62 -5.35 -3.98
C ILE A 200 -21.54 -6.00 -3.11
N ASP A 201 -20.78 -6.90 -3.71
CA ASP A 201 -19.60 -7.49 -3.09
C ASP A 201 -18.50 -6.43 -2.95
N SER A 202 -18.21 -6.07 -1.70
CA SER A 202 -17.25 -5.04 -1.34
C SER A 202 -16.31 -5.58 -0.26
N PRO A 203 -15.31 -6.39 -0.65
CA PRO A 203 -14.42 -7.06 0.28
C PRO A 203 -13.57 -6.06 1.07
N VAL A 204 -13.04 -6.54 2.19
CA VAL A 204 -12.08 -5.78 3.01
C VAL A 204 -10.85 -5.49 2.15
N PRO A 205 -10.37 -4.23 2.10
CA PRO A 205 -9.13 -3.91 1.39
C PRO A 205 -7.97 -4.77 1.89
N GLU A 206 -7.28 -5.44 0.98
CA GLU A 206 -6.07 -6.18 1.33
C GLU A 206 -4.96 -5.18 1.65
N VAL A 207 -4.45 -5.26 2.87
CA VAL A 207 -3.22 -4.58 3.23
C VAL A 207 -2.08 -5.56 3.00
N ASP A 208 -1.31 -5.36 1.92
CA ASP A 208 -0.15 -6.20 1.63
C ASP A 208 0.89 -6.04 2.75
N GLN A 209 1.06 -7.09 3.55
CA GLN A 209 2.10 -7.19 4.56
C GLN A 209 3.39 -7.68 3.92
N SER A 210 3.92 -6.95 2.94
CA SER A 210 5.19 -7.32 2.33
C SER A 210 6.35 -6.85 3.22
N LEU A 211 7.11 -7.83 3.74
CA LEU A 211 8.40 -7.55 4.35
C LEU A 211 9.27 -6.81 3.33
N ASN A 212 9.95 -5.74 3.77
CA ASN A 212 10.87 -5.00 2.92
C ASN A 212 12.14 -5.84 2.68
N TRP A 213 12.08 -6.73 1.69
CA TRP A 213 13.16 -7.64 1.31
C TRP A 213 14.46 -6.91 0.98
N LEU A 214 14.38 -5.69 0.45
CA LEU A 214 15.55 -4.87 0.12
C LEU A 214 16.32 -4.47 1.39
N ASN A 215 15.63 -4.08 2.46
CA ASN A 215 16.28 -3.81 3.75
C ASN A 215 16.85 -5.09 4.40
N ILE A 216 16.20 -6.25 4.21
CA ILE A 216 16.72 -7.54 4.67
C ILE A 216 18.04 -7.88 3.97
N PHE A 217 18.11 -7.72 2.65
CA PHE A 217 19.35 -7.92 1.90
C PHE A 217 20.47 -6.99 2.38
N TYR A 218 20.16 -5.71 2.61
CA TYR A 218 21.14 -4.78 3.18
C TYR A 218 21.66 -5.23 4.56
N ALA A 219 20.78 -5.73 5.43
CA ALA A 219 21.20 -6.27 6.73
C ALA A 219 22.18 -7.45 6.57
N ILE A 220 21.96 -8.34 5.61
CA ILE A 220 22.87 -9.46 5.29
C ILE A 220 24.21 -8.95 4.76
N GLU A 221 24.21 -7.96 3.87
CA GLU A 221 25.45 -7.35 3.34
C GLU A 221 26.35 -6.81 4.44
N TRP A 222 25.78 -6.11 5.43
CA TRP A 222 26.54 -5.60 6.58
C TRP A 222 27.20 -6.71 7.40
N VAL A 223 26.53 -7.85 7.58
CA VAL A 223 27.11 -9.02 8.25
C VAL A 223 28.28 -9.60 7.44
N VAL A 224 28.14 -9.67 6.11
CA VAL A 224 29.22 -10.13 5.22
C VAL A 224 30.43 -9.20 5.30
N PHE A 225 30.22 -7.87 5.29
CA PHE A 225 31.33 -6.90 5.43
C PHE A 225 32.01 -6.98 6.80
N ALA A 226 31.26 -7.21 7.88
CA ALA A 226 31.84 -7.45 9.20
C ALA A 226 32.74 -8.69 9.20
N GLY A 227 32.29 -9.79 8.59
CA GLY A 227 33.10 -11.00 8.40
C GLY A 227 34.34 -10.75 7.54
N PHE A 228 34.21 -9.96 6.47
CA PHE A 228 35.32 -9.63 5.58
C PHE A 228 36.41 -8.81 6.27
N ALA A 229 36.06 -7.91 7.20
CA ALA A 229 37.03 -7.16 7.99
C ALA A 229 37.93 -8.09 8.85
N VAL A 230 37.32 -9.09 9.50
CA VAL A 230 38.06 -10.10 10.29
C VAL A 230 38.90 -11.00 9.38
N PHE A 231 38.36 -11.39 8.23
CA PHE A 231 39.09 -12.16 7.22
C PHE A 231 40.31 -11.41 6.69
N LEU A 232 40.21 -10.11 6.39
CA LEU A 232 41.33 -9.30 5.93
C LEU A 232 42.43 -9.20 6.98
N TRP A 233 42.08 -9.05 8.27
CA TRP A 233 43.07 -9.11 9.34
C TRP A 233 43.82 -10.45 9.34
N TYR A 234 43.08 -11.57 9.27
CA TYR A 234 43.68 -12.90 9.21
C TYR A 234 44.61 -13.06 8.00
N ARG A 235 44.17 -12.60 6.81
CA ARG A 235 44.95 -12.64 5.57
C ARG A 235 46.24 -11.84 5.73
N LEU A 236 46.17 -10.61 6.26
CA LEU A 236 47.36 -9.77 6.45
C LEU A 236 48.37 -10.41 7.41
N VAL A 237 47.89 -11.02 8.50
CA VAL A 237 48.76 -11.74 9.45
C VAL A 237 49.45 -12.93 8.77
N ARG A 238 48.69 -13.67 7.95
CA ARG A 238 49.20 -14.83 7.22
C ARG A 238 50.23 -14.42 6.16
N ASP A 239 49.95 -13.40 5.37
CA ASP A 239 50.85 -12.89 4.33
C ASP A 239 52.19 -12.44 4.93
N ALA A 240 52.16 -11.81 6.11
CA ALA A 240 53.39 -11.39 6.77
C ALA A 240 54.16 -12.55 7.42
N LEU A 241 53.47 -13.61 7.82
CA LEU A 241 54.14 -14.83 8.27
C LEU A 241 54.84 -15.51 7.09
N GLU A 242 54.16 -15.60 5.95
CA GLU A 242 54.70 -16.17 4.71
C GLU A 242 55.95 -15.38 4.25
N ARG A 243 55.90 -14.04 4.26
CA ARG A 243 57.09 -13.20 3.95
C ARG A 243 58.27 -13.39 4.91
N GLU A 244 58.04 -13.42 6.22
CA GLU A 244 59.14 -13.66 7.18
C GLU A 244 59.75 -15.07 7.02
N GLN A 245 58.96 -16.05 6.58
CA GLN A 245 59.46 -17.40 6.28
C GLN A 245 60.30 -17.42 5.00
N GLU A 246 59.83 -16.77 3.93
CA GLU A 246 60.57 -16.63 2.68
C GLU A 246 61.90 -15.90 2.87
N GLU A 247 61.92 -14.79 3.63
CA GLU A 247 63.14 -14.05 3.96
C GLU A 247 64.14 -14.92 4.76
N ALA A 248 63.66 -15.67 5.75
CA ALA A 248 64.51 -16.57 6.54
C ALA A 248 65.08 -17.73 5.68
N GLU A 249 64.30 -18.28 4.74
CA GLU A 249 64.77 -19.29 3.80
C GLU A 249 65.84 -18.74 2.85
N LEU A 250 65.65 -17.54 2.31
CA LEU A 250 66.63 -16.86 1.45
C LEU A 250 67.95 -16.57 2.20
N GLU A 251 67.87 -16.13 3.46
CA GLU A 251 69.05 -15.94 4.30
C GLU A 251 69.81 -17.24 4.54
N LEU A 252 69.10 -18.35 4.80
CA LEU A 252 69.71 -19.67 4.97
C LEU A 252 70.36 -20.20 3.69
N VAL A 253 69.75 -19.96 2.52
CA VAL A 253 70.32 -20.32 1.21
C VAL A 253 71.56 -19.46 0.91
N SER A 254 71.51 -18.16 1.20
CA SER A 254 72.66 -17.27 1.04
C SER A 254 73.82 -17.64 1.96
N ALA A 255 73.53 -18.10 3.19
CA ALA A 255 74.55 -18.51 4.14
C ALA A 255 75.17 -19.89 3.83
N SER A 256 74.45 -20.75 3.10
CA SER A 256 74.92 -22.10 2.73
C SER A 256 75.57 -22.20 1.35
N THR A 257 75.50 -21.13 0.54
CA THR A 257 76.24 -21.04 -0.73
C THR A 257 77.71 -20.69 -0.44
N PRO A 258 78.67 -21.60 -0.67
CA PRO A 258 80.09 -21.29 -0.45
C PRO A 258 80.52 -20.24 -1.47
N SER A 259 81.36 -19.28 -1.04
CA SER A 259 82.02 -18.35 -1.93
C SER A 259 82.87 -19.13 -2.93
N ALA A 260 82.38 -19.29 -4.16
CA ALA A 260 83.18 -19.76 -5.28
C ALA A 260 84.14 -18.64 -5.68
N GLY A 261 85.23 -18.53 -4.93
CA GLY A 261 86.37 -17.71 -5.27
C GLY A 261 87.37 -18.51 -6.12
N ALA A 262 87.76 -17.88 -7.24
CA ALA A 262 88.86 -18.18 -8.16
C ALA A 262 88.70 -19.37 -9.12
#